data_AF-A0A9D2JJ43-F1
#
_entry.id   AF-A0A9D2JJ43-F1
#
_cell.length_a   1.000
_cell.length_b   1.000
_cell.length_c   1.000
_cell.angle_alpha   90.00
_cell.angle_beta   90.00
_cell.angle_gamma   90.00
#
_symmetry.space_group_name_H-M   'P 1'
#
loop_
_entity.id
_entity.type
_entity.pdbx_description
1 polymer ?
#
loop_
_entity_poly.entity_id
_entity_poly.type
_entity_poly.pdbx_seq_one_letter_code
_entity_poly.pdbx_strand_id
1 'polypeptide(L)'
;MVNEAFSILSDEERTTKLKTVLKNRSGGYITEEEIKAIMAFVSLQKQYVIRIYNEPNEFRKSLVLADPGRSQTILGSAIAGVPGLSDRYFNGSHAAAYVTRNSVDIIHIYIPQSRIRKGEA
;
A
#
# COMPACT_ATOMS: atom_id res chain seq x y z
N MET A 1 20.74 0.37 1.84
CA MET A 1 21.20 -1.02 1.99
C MET A 1 20.29 -1.88 1.14
N VAL A 2 20.78 -2.49 0.07
CA VAL A 2 19.98 -3.37 -0.80
C VAL A 2 20.18 -4.79 -0.26
N ASN A 3 19.09 -5.49 0.08
CA ASN A 3 19.17 -6.90 0.45
C ASN A 3 19.70 -7.72 -0.75
N GLU A 4 20.95 -8.18 -0.69
CA GLU A 4 21.62 -8.94 -1.77
C GLU A 4 20.88 -10.23 -2.11
N ALA A 5 20.22 -10.86 -1.12
CA ALA A 5 19.39 -12.04 -1.33
C ALA A 5 18.09 -11.74 -2.10
N PHE A 6 17.70 -10.47 -2.26
CA PHE A 6 16.58 -10.07 -3.11
C PHE A 6 17.00 -9.89 -4.57
N SER A 7 18.25 -9.47 -4.80
CA SER A 7 18.79 -9.23 -6.15
C SER A 7 18.94 -10.51 -6.96
N ILE A 8 19.16 -11.66 -6.31
CA ILE A 8 19.33 -12.96 -6.95
C ILE A 8 18.01 -13.67 -7.30
N LEU A 9 16.87 -13.19 -6.80
CA LEU A 9 15.56 -13.81 -7.04
C LEU A 9 15.09 -13.57 -8.48
N SER A 10 14.44 -14.57 -9.06
CA SER A 10 13.64 -14.43 -10.28
C SER A 10 12.42 -13.53 -10.06
N ASP A 11 11.83 -13.03 -11.13
CA ASP A 11 10.63 -12.20 -11.03
C ASP A 11 9.42 -12.96 -10.46
N GLU A 12 9.34 -14.28 -10.69
CA GLU A 12 8.31 -15.14 -10.11
C GLU A 12 8.49 -15.29 -8.58
N GLU A 13 9.71 -15.48 -8.11
CA GLU A 13 10.02 -15.53 -6.68
C GLU A 13 9.76 -14.17 -6.00
N ARG A 14 10.14 -13.06 -6.64
CA ARG A 14 9.87 -11.70 -6.13
C ARG A 14 8.38 -11.43 -6.06
N THR A 15 7.62 -11.83 -7.08
CA THR A 15 6.16 -11.76 -7.12
C THR A 15 5.54 -12.52 -5.95
N THR A 16 5.93 -13.79 -5.79
CA THR A 16 5.43 -14.66 -4.73
C THR A 16 5.76 -14.10 -3.35
N LYS A 17 6.99 -13.61 -3.17
CA LYS A 17 7.45 -13.00 -1.92
C LYS A 17 6.67 -11.75 -1.58
N LEU A 18 6.52 -10.81 -2.52
CA LEU A 18 5.78 -9.57 -2.27
C LEU A 18 4.31 -9.85 -1.96
N LYS A 19 3.67 -10.72 -2.73
CA LYS A 19 2.29 -11.18 -2.47
C LYS A 19 2.14 -11.77 -1.07
N THR A 20 3.07 -12.65 -0.68
CA THR A 20 3.07 -13.28 0.65
C THR A 20 3.25 -12.25 1.75
N VAL A 21 4.17 -11.30 1.60
CA VAL A 21 4.38 -10.24 2.59
C VAL A 21 3.15 -9.34 2.70
N LEU A 22 2.52 -8.95 1.60
CA LEU A 22 1.29 -8.15 1.60
C LEU A 22 0.16 -8.85 2.36
N LYS A 23 -0.06 -10.15 2.10
CA LYS A 23 -1.04 -10.96 2.83
C LYS A 23 -0.72 -11.04 4.32
N ASN A 24 0.51 -11.40 4.67
CA ASN A 24 0.90 -11.63 6.06
C ASN A 24 0.87 -10.33 6.87
N ARG A 25 1.40 -9.23 6.32
CA ARG A 25 1.37 -7.92 6.99
C ARG A 25 -0.05 -7.44 7.21
N SER A 26 -0.95 -7.69 6.25
CA SER A 26 -2.35 -7.27 6.34
C SER A 26 -3.24 -8.22 7.13
N GLY A 27 -2.72 -9.29 7.73
CA GLY A 27 -3.54 -10.30 8.42
C GLY A 27 -4.55 -10.99 7.49
N GLY A 28 -4.32 -10.96 6.17
CA GLY A 28 -5.25 -11.50 5.18
C GLY A 28 -6.45 -10.61 4.85
N TYR A 29 -6.50 -9.36 5.32
CA TYR A 29 -7.65 -8.46 5.11
C TYR A 29 -7.64 -7.66 3.80
N ILE A 30 -6.56 -7.75 3.03
CA ILE A 30 -6.48 -7.24 1.64
C ILE A 30 -6.94 -8.35 0.69
N THR A 31 -7.84 -8.04 -0.24
CA THR A 31 -8.36 -9.03 -1.20
C THR A 31 -7.34 -9.38 -2.29
N GLU A 32 -7.57 -10.48 -3.01
CA GLU A 32 -6.73 -10.87 -4.15
C GLU A 32 -6.74 -9.81 -5.27
N GLU A 33 -7.86 -9.15 -5.51
CA GLU A 33 -8.00 -8.08 -6.49
C GLU A 33 -7.18 -6.85 -6.10
N GLU A 34 -7.20 -6.48 -4.82
CA GLU A 34 -6.40 -5.36 -4.28
C GLU A 34 -4.91 -5.67 -4.33
N ILE A 35 -4.52 -6.91 -4.00
CA ILE A 35 -3.15 -7.39 -4.19
C ILE A 35 -2.75 -7.28 -5.66
N LYS A 36 -3.59 -7.77 -6.60
CA LYS A 36 -3.31 -7.67 -8.04
C LYS A 36 -3.13 -6.23 -8.49
N ALA A 37 -3.95 -5.30 -8.00
CA ALA A 37 -3.83 -3.88 -8.30
C ALA A 37 -2.50 -3.30 -7.80
N ILE A 38 -2.09 -3.63 -6.56
CA ILE A 38 -0.78 -3.25 -6.02
C ILE A 38 0.35 -3.83 -6.87
N MET A 39 0.29 -5.12 -7.21
CA MET A 39 1.31 -5.81 -8.00
C MET A 39 1.45 -5.24 -9.42
N ALA A 40 0.35 -4.80 -10.04
CA ALA A 40 0.37 -4.15 -11.35
C ALA A 40 1.05 -2.78 -11.32
N PHE A 41 1.13 -2.14 -10.15
CA PHE A 41 1.64 -0.79 -9.99
C PHE A 41 3.13 -0.75 -9.60
N VAL A 42 3.61 -1.76 -8.88
CA VAL A 42 4.95 -1.78 -8.29
C VAL A 42 5.96 -2.49 -9.19
N SER A 43 7.17 -1.93 -9.29
CA SER A 43 8.30 -2.61 -9.94
C SER A 43 8.87 -3.69 -9.02
N LEU A 44 8.98 -4.93 -9.51
CA LEU A 44 9.58 -6.06 -8.79
C LEU A 44 11.09 -5.89 -8.55
N GLN A 45 11.76 -5.03 -9.30
CA GLN A 45 13.20 -4.77 -9.15
C GLN A 45 13.53 -3.84 -7.97
N LYS A 46 12.50 -3.31 -7.30
CA LYS A 46 12.65 -2.42 -6.15
C LYS A 46 12.23 -3.09 -4.86
N GLN A 47 12.83 -2.65 -3.77
CA GLN A 47 12.42 -3.01 -2.42
C GLN A 47 11.45 -1.96 -1.90
N TYR A 48 10.42 -2.43 -1.17
CA TYR A 48 9.40 -1.57 -0.60
C TYR A 48 9.31 -1.76 0.90
N VAL A 49 9.08 -0.66 1.60
CA VAL A 49 8.52 -0.69 2.95
C VAL A 49 7.00 -0.75 2.84
N ILE A 50 6.36 -1.66 3.58
CA ILE A 50 4.89 -1.75 3.62
C ILE A 50 4.41 -1.11 4.93
N ARG A 51 3.57 -0.09 4.82
CA ARG A 51 2.89 0.55 5.94
C ARG A 51 1.41 0.28 5.87
N ILE A 52 0.85 -0.26 6.94
CA ILE A 52 -0.57 -0.58 7.05
C ILE A 52 -1.21 0.34 8.07
N TYR A 53 -2.36 0.89 7.70
CA TYR A 53 -3.15 1.80 8.48
C TYR A 53 -4.53 1.18 8.69
N ASN A 54 -4.95 1.10 9.95
CA ASN A 54 -6.30 0.64 10.31
C ASN A 54 -7.16 1.81 10.80
N GLU A 55 -6.52 2.93 11.14
CA GLU A 55 -7.18 4.18 11.54
C GLU A 55 -7.28 5.13 10.34
N PRO A 56 -8.50 5.55 9.93
CA PRO A 56 -8.68 6.38 8.74
C PRO A 56 -7.98 7.73 8.86
N ASN A 57 -7.94 8.31 10.07
CA ASN A 57 -7.30 9.60 10.30
C ASN A 57 -5.78 9.53 10.17
N GLU A 58 -5.15 8.41 10.49
CA GLU A 58 -3.70 8.24 10.32
C GLU A 58 -3.33 8.13 8.84
N PHE A 59 -4.09 7.35 8.08
CA PHE A 59 -3.90 7.24 6.64
C PHE A 59 -4.18 8.55 5.91
N ARG A 60 -5.26 9.26 6.29
CA ARG A 60 -5.56 10.59 5.76
C ARG A 60 -4.42 11.56 5.99
N LYS A 61 -3.85 11.60 7.21
CA LYS A 61 -2.68 12.43 7.50
C LYS A 61 -1.50 12.07 6.60
N SER A 62 -1.24 10.77 6.40
CA SER A 62 -0.15 10.36 5.51
C SER A 62 -0.39 10.73 4.05
N LEU A 63 -1.64 10.65 3.57
CA LEU A 63 -2.05 11.09 2.23
C LEU A 63 -1.81 12.58 2.03
N VAL A 64 -2.24 13.42 2.98
CA VAL A 64 -2.10 14.89 2.90
C VAL A 64 -0.63 15.32 2.94
N LEU A 65 0.20 14.63 3.72
CA LEU A 65 1.63 14.92 3.87
C LEU A 65 2.49 14.34 2.75
N ALA A 66 1.92 13.54 1.85
CA ALA A 66 2.67 12.94 0.75
C ALA A 66 3.13 14.02 -0.24
N ASP A 67 4.29 13.83 -0.86
CA ASP A 67 4.74 14.68 -1.97
C ASP A 67 4.02 14.23 -3.25
N PRO A 68 3.21 15.08 -3.91
CA PRO A 68 2.45 14.70 -5.11
C PRO A 68 3.36 14.40 -6.30
N GLY A 69 4.58 14.98 -6.37
CA GLY A 69 5.56 14.68 -7.42
C GLY A 69 6.25 13.32 -7.24
N ARG A 70 6.13 12.73 -6.04
CA ARG A 70 6.74 11.44 -5.69
C ARG A 70 5.74 10.37 -5.31
N SER A 71 4.45 10.70 -5.27
CA SER A 71 3.43 9.79 -4.79
C SER A 71 2.42 9.47 -5.88
N GLN A 72 1.92 8.24 -5.85
CA GLN A 72 0.97 7.78 -6.85
C GLN A 72 -0.09 6.89 -6.22
N THR A 73 -1.36 7.24 -6.47
CA THR A 73 -2.52 6.44 -6.08
C THR A 73 -2.48 5.09 -6.79
N ILE A 74 -2.69 4.01 -6.05
CA ILE A 74 -2.81 2.65 -6.58
C ILE A 74 -4.29 2.27 -6.67
N LEU A 75 -5.03 2.38 -5.56
CA LEU A 75 -6.43 1.99 -5.51
C LEU A 75 -7.19 2.76 -4.43
N GLY A 76 -8.51 2.77 -4.58
CA GLY A 76 -9.42 3.50 -3.71
C GLY A 76 -9.30 5.01 -3.87
N SER A 77 -10.01 5.75 -3.03
CA SER A 77 -10.03 7.21 -3.09
C SER A 77 -8.81 7.84 -2.40
N ALA A 78 -7.60 7.42 -2.80
CA ALA A 78 -6.33 7.74 -2.14
C ALA A 78 -5.50 8.77 -2.94
N ILE A 79 -6.04 9.98 -3.15
CA ILE A 79 -5.32 11.03 -3.89
C ILE A 79 -4.18 11.53 -3.01
N ALA A 80 -2.93 11.15 -3.31
CA ALA A 80 -1.79 11.46 -2.45
C ALA A 80 -1.20 12.84 -2.75
N GLY A 81 -1.01 13.65 -1.72
CA GLY A 81 -0.21 14.88 -1.76
C GLY A 81 -0.84 16.08 -2.46
N VAL A 82 -2.13 16.03 -2.81
CA VAL A 82 -2.81 17.16 -3.45
C VAL A 82 -3.67 17.88 -2.42
N PRO A 83 -3.27 19.07 -1.95
CA PRO A 83 -4.00 19.82 -0.93
C PRO A 83 -5.47 19.99 -1.30
N GLY A 84 -6.37 19.77 -0.34
CA GLY A 84 -7.82 19.82 -0.53
C GLY A 84 -8.42 18.56 -1.20
N LEU A 85 -7.75 17.93 -2.17
CA LEU A 85 -8.25 16.69 -2.78
C LEU A 85 -7.97 15.45 -1.92
N SER A 86 -6.77 15.35 -1.34
CA SER A 86 -6.38 14.23 -0.48
C SER A 86 -7.35 14.01 0.68
N ASP A 87 -7.83 15.10 1.27
CA ASP A 87 -8.77 15.06 2.39
C ASP A 87 -10.21 14.80 1.94
N ARG A 88 -10.66 15.51 0.88
CA ARG A 88 -12.05 15.43 0.40
C ARG A 88 -12.42 14.08 -0.20
N TYR A 89 -11.50 13.45 -0.93
CA TYR A 89 -11.82 12.23 -1.66
C TYR A 89 -11.62 10.97 -0.82
N PHE A 90 -10.78 11.01 0.22
CA PHE A 90 -10.55 9.82 1.04
C PHE A 90 -11.81 9.37 1.79
N ASN A 91 -12.26 8.17 1.46
CA ASN A 91 -13.38 7.49 2.10
C ASN A 91 -12.87 6.31 2.96
N GLY A 92 -12.96 6.47 4.29
CA GLY A 92 -12.53 5.47 5.26
C GLY A 92 -13.34 4.17 5.28
N SER A 93 -14.43 4.06 4.51
CA SER A 93 -15.23 2.83 4.44
C SER A 93 -14.63 1.76 3.51
N HIS A 94 -13.69 2.12 2.64
CA HIS A 94 -13.08 1.22 1.66
C HIS A 94 -11.57 1.18 1.83
N ALA A 95 -10.96 0.06 1.42
CA ALA A 95 -9.50 -0.02 1.37
C ALA A 95 -8.93 0.95 0.34
N ALA A 96 -7.72 1.43 0.60
CA ALA A 96 -7.05 2.44 -0.19
C ALA A 96 -5.55 2.19 -0.17
N ALA A 97 -4.85 2.47 -1.28
CA ALA A 97 -3.40 2.37 -1.31
C ALA A 97 -2.75 3.41 -2.22
N TYR A 98 -1.56 3.84 -1.84
CA TYR A 98 -0.69 4.66 -2.66
C TYR A 98 0.77 4.27 -2.41
N VAL A 99 1.64 4.60 -3.37
CA VAL A 99 3.10 4.44 -3.20
C VAL A 99 3.75 5.82 -3.13
N THR A 100 4.77 5.96 -2.29
CA THR A 100 5.65 7.13 -2.28
C THR A 100 7.07 6.71 -2.64
N ARG A 101 7.67 7.42 -3.59
CA ARG A 101 9.03 7.22 -4.06
C ARG A 101 10.01 7.99 -3.18
N ASN A 102 10.93 7.28 -2.55
CA ASN A 102 11.93 7.83 -1.64
C ASN A 102 13.28 7.14 -1.87
N SER A 103 14.22 7.25 -0.93
CA SER A 103 15.45 6.41 -0.94
C SER A 103 15.12 4.92 -0.88
N VAL A 104 14.01 4.56 -0.21
CA VAL A 104 13.33 3.26 -0.31
C VAL A 104 11.85 3.55 -0.52
N ASP A 105 11.27 2.99 -1.58
CA ASP A 105 9.86 3.21 -1.91
C ASP A 105 8.95 2.64 -0.80
N ILE A 106 7.83 3.30 -0.53
CA ILE A 106 6.90 2.91 0.54
C ILE A 106 5.52 2.67 -0.05
N ILE A 107 4.94 1.49 0.19
CA ILE A 107 3.54 1.19 -0.12
C ILE A 107 2.73 1.46 1.14
N HIS A 108 1.84 2.43 1.05
CA HIS A 108 0.90 2.78 2.11
C HIS A 108 -0.45 2.13 1.81
N ILE A 109 -0.99 1.36 2.76
CA ILE A 109 -2.23 0.62 2.59
C ILE A 109 -3.15 0.89 3.77
N TYR A 110 -4.37 1.33 3.50
CA TYR A 110 -5.44 1.45 4.47
C TYR A 110 -6.41 0.28 4.37
N ILE A 111 -6.74 -0.30 5.53
CA ILE A 111 -7.69 -1.38 5.69
C ILE A 111 -8.78 -0.92 6.66
N PRO A 112 -10.05 -0.82 6.23
CA PRO A 112 -11.13 -0.42 7.13
C PRO A 112 -11.33 -1.42 8.27
N GLN A 113 -11.58 -0.92 9.48
CA GLN A 113 -11.87 -1.77 10.64
C GLN A 113 -13.06 -2.73 10.42
N SER A 114 -14.02 -2.36 9.56
CA SER A 114 -15.16 -3.20 9.20
C SER A 114 -14.74 -4.53 8.54
N ARG A 115 -13.58 -4.59 7.89
CA ARG A 115 -13.01 -5.82 7.35
C ARG A 115 -12.29 -6.65 8.40
N ILE A 116 -11.56 -5.98 9.29
CA ILE A 116 -10.80 -6.64 10.36
C ILE A 116 -11.76 -7.40 11.28
N ARG A 117 -12.83 -6.73 11.74
CA ARG A 117 -13.85 -7.32 12.62
C ARG A 117 -14.65 -8.45 11.98
N LYS A 118 -14.77 -8.48 10.65
CA LYS A 118 -15.46 -9.57 9.92
C LYS A 118 -14.65 -10.86 9.85
N GLY A 119 -13.32 -10.80 9.99
CA GLY A 119 -12.47 -11.99 9.99
C GLY A 119 -12.16 -12.55 11.37
N GLU A 120 -12.74 -11.98 12.43
CA GLU A 120 -12.68 -12.50 13.82
C GLU A 120 -13.91 -13.36 14.18
N ALA A 121 -14.80 -13.63 13.21
CA ALA A 121 -16.05 -14.37 13.38
C ALA A 121 -16.00 -15.78 12.76
#